data_AF-M6CRZ0-F1
#
_entry.id   AF-M6CRZ0-F1
#
_cell.length_a   1.000
_cell.length_b   1.000
_cell.length_c   1.000
_cell.angle_alpha   90.00
_cell.angle_beta   90.00
_cell.angle_gamma   90.00
#
_symmetry.space_group_name_H-M   'P 1'
#
loop_
_entity.id
_entity.type
_entity.pdbx_description
1 polymer ?
#
loop_
_entity_poly.entity_id
_entity_poly.type
_entity_poly.pdbx_seq_one_letter_code
_entity_poly.pdbx_strand_id
1 'polypeptide(L)'
;MFMNPILKFLGVSILLVSFVFSFGCTYSIEKKYVHAKPYYPSQNYFNAENPQFEEGEPYWFLDFLGNIFGVLSKLILWNKKMSNHSFSQETKNYLKDYIVENNLKDVKIRFNQYAPIDDLVQLWRADNVHPVLKYTFGILNWLLGVIIPGRLFAGLFTGDHYNPYSNTINLYSDLPSVVLHEGGHAKDFALRKYKSFYSLGYAVPIIGPLYPEARASDDALRYLRYKCDLKNELIAYRTLYPAYATYSAGPIFSSAGGLAGLAASVPGHIVGYIKEKKIEKEEIPECKLLDEMMK
;
A
#
# COMPACT_ATOMS: atom_id res chain seq x y z
N MET A 1 -21.30 18.04 28.50
CA MET A 1 -19.90 17.58 28.68
C MET A 1 -19.00 18.52 27.88
N PHE A 2 -18.38 19.51 28.52
CA PHE A 2 -17.54 20.49 27.84
C PHE A 2 -16.20 19.86 27.50
N MET A 3 -15.98 19.58 26.22
CA MET A 3 -14.71 19.05 25.71
C MET A 3 -13.61 20.09 25.93
N ASN A 4 -12.47 19.67 26.49
CA ASN A 4 -11.33 20.52 26.85
C ASN A 4 -10.89 21.40 25.65
N PRO A 5 -10.73 22.72 25.81
CA PRO A 5 -10.35 23.63 24.72
C PRO A 5 -9.04 23.24 24.03
N ILE A 6 -8.09 22.62 24.74
CA ILE A 6 -6.84 22.10 24.18
C ILE A 6 -7.13 20.95 23.19
N LEU A 7 -8.05 20.05 23.54
CA LEU A 7 -8.44 18.91 22.71
C LEU A 7 -9.15 19.38 21.42
N LYS A 8 -9.96 20.44 21.53
CA LYS A 8 -10.61 21.07 20.35
C LYS A 8 -9.58 21.68 19.40
N PHE A 9 -8.61 22.42 19.95
CA PHE A 9 -7.56 23.05 19.14
C PHE A 9 -6.67 22.02 18.43
N LEU A 10 -6.33 20.92 19.12
CA LEU A 10 -5.56 19.82 18.54
C LEU A 10 -6.34 19.13 17.39
N GLY A 11 -7.62 18.84 17.61
CA GLY A 11 -8.47 18.22 16.59
C GLY A 11 -8.63 19.09 15.33
N VAL A 12 -8.84 20.40 15.50
CA VAL A 12 -8.91 21.35 14.38
C VAL A 12 -7.59 21.42 13.62
N SER A 13 -6.46 21.42 14.32
CA SER A 13 -5.13 21.45 13.70
C SER A 13 -4.86 20.18 12.88
N ILE A 14 -5.19 19.00 13.41
CA ILE A 14 -5.07 17.72 12.68
C ILE A 14 -5.92 17.74 11.41
N LEU A 15 -7.18 18.18 11.50
CA LEU A 15 -8.07 18.28 10.35
C LEU A 15 -7.53 19.23 9.27
N LEU A 16 -7.04 20.41 9.67
CA LEU A 16 -6.52 21.41 8.75
C LEU A 16 -5.26 20.90 8.02
N VAL A 17 -4.32 20.31 8.77
CA VAL A 17 -3.08 19.74 8.23
C VAL A 17 -3.39 18.57 7.28
N SER A 18 -4.29 17.67 7.69
CA SER A 18 -4.71 16.54 6.85
C SER A 18 -5.39 17.01 5.57
N PHE A 19 -6.21 18.06 5.65
CA PHE A 19 -6.85 18.65 4.47
C PHE A 19 -5.83 19.22 3.48
N VAL A 20 -4.82 19.97 3.96
CA VAL A 20 -3.75 20.51 3.11
C VAL A 20 -2.98 19.39 2.42
N PHE A 21 -2.60 18.34 3.15
CA PHE A 21 -1.83 17.24 2.57
C PHE A 21 -2.65 16.34 1.64
N SER A 22 -3.96 16.19 1.87
CA SER A 22 -4.82 15.35 1.03
C SER A 22 -4.83 15.79 -0.44
N PHE A 23 -4.61 17.08 -0.74
CA PHE A 23 -4.42 17.55 -2.12
C PHE A 23 -3.13 17.02 -2.76
N GLY A 24 -2.10 16.74 -1.96
CA GLY A 24 -0.82 16.20 -2.37
C GLY A 24 -0.78 14.67 -2.51
N CYS A 25 -1.86 13.95 -2.16
CA CYS A 25 -1.98 12.49 -2.35
C CYS A 25 -1.70 12.06 -3.80
N THR A 26 -1.88 12.97 -4.75
CA THR A 26 -1.63 12.72 -6.17
C THR A 26 -0.60 13.68 -6.68
N TYR A 27 0.64 13.18 -6.76
CA TYR A 27 1.79 13.96 -7.18
C TYR A 27 1.64 14.46 -8.63
N SER A 28 0.96 13.72 -9.54
CA SER A 28 0.66 14.20 -10.90
C SER A 28 -0.20 13.20 -11.74
N ILE A 29 -1.48 12.95 -11.43
CA ILE A 29 -2.31 12.00 -12.24
C ILE A 29 -2.36 12.36 -13.73
N GLU A 30 -2.13 13.63 -14.08
CA GLU A 30 -2.10 14.12 -15.46
C GLU A 30 -0.97 13.52 -16.32
N LYS A 31 0.03 12.86 -15.71
CA LYS A 31 1.10 12.18 -16.45
C LYS A 31 0.68 10.77 -16.82
N LYS A 32 1.06 10.38 -18.04
CA LYS A 32 0.90 9.00 -18.53
C LYS A 32 1.54 7.98 -17.59
N TYR A 33 0.97 6.77 -17.58
CA TYR A 33 1.58 5.64 -16.89
C TYR A 33 2.94 5.30 -17.49
N VAL A 34 3.92 4.99 -16.64
CA VAL A 34 5.30 4.69 -17.05
C VAL A 34 5.69 3.34 -16.48
N HIS A 35 5.98 2.36 -17.33
CA HIS A 35 6.46 1.04 -16.88
C HIS A 35 7.84 1.13 -16.21
N ALA A 36 8.11 0.23 -15.27
CA ALA A 36 9.48 0.11 -14.74
C ALA A 36 10.45 -0.39 -15.81
N LYS A 37 11.72 0.00 -15.69
CA LYS A 37 12.76 -0.45 -16.61
C LYS A 37 13.06 -1.93 -16.38
N PRO A 38 13.29 -2.72 -17.44
CA PRO A 38 13.73 -4.09 -17.29
C PRO A 38 15.05 -4.18 -16.52
N TYR A 39 15.13 -5.09 -15.56
CA TYR A 39 16.35 -5.49 -14.87
C TYR A 39 16.32 -6.99 -14.56
N TYR A 40 17.48 -7.54 -14.21
CA TYR A 40 17.64 -8.94 -13.83
C TYR A 40 18.27 -8.99 -12.43
N PRO A 41 17.59 -9.55 -11.42
CA PRO A 41 18.23 -9.79 -10.13
C PRO A 41 19.39 -10.76 -10.27
N SER A 42 20.39 -10.63 -9.40
CA SER A 42 21.58 -11.48 -9.45
C SER A 42 21.46 -12.75 -8.61
N GLN A 43 20.70 -12.70 -7.51
CA GLN A 43 20.53 -13.83 -6.59
C GLN A 43 19.07 -14.17 -6.27
N ASN A 44 18.16 -13.19 -6.29
CA ASN A 44 16.75 -13.45 -5.97
C ASN A 44 15.94 -13.89 -7.19
N TYR A 45 16.19 -15.13 -7.64
CA TYR A 45 15.39 -15.76 -8.69
C TYR A 45 14.24 -16.56 -8.07
N PHE A 46 13.06 -16.40 -8.66
CA PHE A 46 11.88 -17.20 -8.30
C PHE A 46 11.74 -18.38 -9.24
N ASN A 47 11.39 -19.54 -8.68
CA ASN A 47 11.20 -20.81 -9.39
C ASN A 47 10.10 -21.62 -8.70
N ALA A 48 9.92 -22.89 -9.07
CA ALA A 48 8.90 -23.74 -8.46
C ALA A 48 9.10 -23.98 -6.95
N GLU A 49 10.35 -23.97 -6.46
CA GLU A 49 10.71 -24.19 -5.06
C GLU A 49 10.70 -22.91 -4.23
N ASN A 50 10.86 -21.75 -4.88
CA ASN A 50 10.76 -20.42 -4.30
C ASN A 50 9.85 -19.56 -5.20
N PRO A 51 8.53 -19.78 -5.16
CA PRO A 51 7.60 -19.05 -6.02
C PRO A 51 7.58 -17.56 -5.66
N GLN A 52 7.38 -16.72 -6.66
CA GLN A 52 7.31 -15.27 -6.46
C GLN A 52 6.05 -14.86 -5.66
N PHE A 53 4.94 -15.55 -5.93
CA PHE A 53 3.65 -15.30 -5.32
C PHE A 53 3.31 -16.48 -4.41
N GLU A 54 3.14 -16.21 -3.12
CA GLU A 54 2.75 -17.19 -2.12
C GLU A 54 1.49 -16.75 -1.41
N GLU A 55 0.72 -17.73 -0.95
CA GLU A 55 -0.50 -17.52 -0.19
C GLU A 55 -0.46 -18.39 1.07
N GLY A 56 -0.93 -17.83 2.17
CA GLY A 56 -1.09 -18.57 3.41
C GLY A 56 -2.22 -19.59 3.30
N GLU A 57 -1.98 -20.80 3.81
CA GLU A 57 -3.01 -21.82 3.94
C GLU A 57 -4.23 -21.28 4.71
N PRO A 58 -5.47 -21.53 4.26
CA PRO A 58 -6.67 -21.06 4.94
C PRO A 58 -6.72 -21.54 6.39
N TYR A 59 -6.81 -20.62 7.35
CA TYR A 59 -6.86 -20.95 8.78
C TYR A 59 -7.92 -20.10 9.48
N TRP A 60 -9.14 -20.62 9.48
CA TRP A 60 -10.35 -19.87 9.82
C TRP A 60 -10.28 -19.11 11.14
N PHE A 61 -9.65 -19.66 12.19
CA PHE A 61 -9.60 -19.02 13.51
C PHE A 61 -8.69 -17.79 13.52
N LEU A 62 -7.51 -17.89 12.91
CA LEU A 62 -6.58 -16.76 12.80
C LEU A 62 -7.14 -15.70 11.85
N ASP A 63 -7.71 -16.13 10.72
CA ASP A 63 -8.28 -15.22 9.73
C ASP A 63 -9.53 -14.50 10.29
N PHE A 64 -10.32 -15.18 11.13
CA PHE A 64 -11.43 -14.57 11.87
C PHE A 64 -10.96 -13.52 12.87
N LEU A 65 -9.97 -13.85 13.71
CA LEU A 65 -9.40 -12.89 14.67
C LEU A 65 -8.75 -11.70 13.97
N GLY A 66 -7.98 -11.94 12.90
CA GLY A 66 -7.41 -10.88 12.08
C GLY A 66 -8.48 -9.97 11.50
N ASN A 67 -9.57 -10.54 10.96
CA ASN A 67 -10.67 -9.76 10.43
C ASN A 67 -11.36 -8.89 11.51
N ILE A 68 -11.49 -9.38 12.75
CA ILE A 68 -11.98 -8.60 13.90
C ILE A 68 -11.02 -7.47 14.25
N PHE A 69 -9.72 -7.75 14.36
CA PHE A 69 -8.73 -6.72 14.66
C PHE A 69 -8.64 -5.67 13.54
N GLY A 70 -8.98 -6.06 12.31
CA GLY A 70 -9.10 -5.15 11.16
C GLY A 70 -10.31 -4.22 11.17
N VAL A 71 -11.25 -4.30 12.12
CA VAL A 71 -12.47 -3.47 12.15
C VAL A 71 -12.17 -1.97 12.13
N LEU A 72 -11.11 -1.52 12.81
CA LEU A 72 -10.74 -0.11 12.81
C LEU A 72 -10.32 0.37 11.41
N SER A 73 -9.48 -0.40 10.71
CA SER A 73 -9.08 -0.08 9.33
C SER A 73 -10.27 -0.04 8.36
N LYS A 74 -11.23 -0.97 8.52
CA LYS A 74 -12.48 -0.99 7.74
C LYS A 74 -13.32 0.26 7.98
N LEU A 75 -13.36 0.75 9.22
CA LEU A 75 -14.08 1.96 9.59
C LEU A 75 -13.38 3.22 9.04
N ILE A 76 -12.07 3.33 9.24
CA ILE A 76 -11.25 4.46 8.74
C ILE A 76 -11.38 4.60 7.23
N LEU A 77 -11.28 3.50 6.48
CA LEU A 77 -11.33 3.53 5.02
C LEU A 77 -12.73 3.31 4.45
N TRP A 78 -13.74 3.13 5.31
CA TRP A 78 -15.11 2.84 4.92
C TRP A 78 -15.24 1.67 3.92
N ASN A 79 -14.44 0.61 4.11
CA ASN A 79 -14.39 -0.52 3.19
C ASN A 79 -14.24 -1.85 3.92
N LYS A 80 -15.22 -2.74 3.75
CA LYS A 80 -15.25 -4.05 4.43
C LYS A 80 -14.15 -5.01 3.96
N LYS A 81 -13.58 -4.79 2.77
CA LYS A 81 -12.51 -5.62 2.22
C LYS A 81 -11.13 -5.26 2.77
N MET A 82 -11.01 -4.18 3.55
CA MET A 82 -9.76 -3.83 4.22
C MET A 82 -9.46 -4.79 5.37
N SER A 83 -8.24 -5.33 5.41
CA SER A 83 -7.77 -6.30 6.41
C SER A 83 -8.80 -7.41 6.64
N ASN A 84 -9.33 -7.98 5.56
CA ASN A 84 -10.35 -9.03 5.61
C ASN A 84 -9.75 -10.44 5.60
N HIS A 85 -8.42 -10.56 5.40
CA HIS A 85 -7.66 -11.80 5.47
C HIS A 85 -8.15 -12.90 4.51
N SER A 86 -8.76 -12.48 3.40
CA SER A 86 -9.29 -13.36 2.36
C SER A 86 -9.16 -12.65 1.03
N PHE A 87 -8.66 -13.35 0.01
CA PHE A 87 -8.35 -12.73 -1.29
C PHE A 87 -9.14 -13.38 -2.42
N SER A 88 -9.78 -12.54 -3.23
CA SER A 88 -10.35 -12.97 -4.51
C SER A 88 -9.24 -13.23 -5.54
N GLN A 89 -9.53 -14.09 -6.52
CA GLN A 89 -8.60 -14.32 -7.63
C GLN A 89 -8.43 -13.05 -8.48
N GLU A 90 -9.48 -12.23 -8.59
CA GLU A 90 -9.46 -10.93 -9.27
C GLU A 90 -8.37 -10.02 -8.68
N THR A 91 -8.40 -9.74 -7.38
CA THR A 91 -7.39 -8.88 -6.71
C THR A 91 -5.97 -9.43 -6.89
N LYS A 92 -5.78 -10.75 -6.76
CA LYS A 92 -4.47 -11.38 -7.00
C LYS A 92 -3.98 -11.16 -8.43
N ASN A 93 -4.87 -11.26 -9.40
CA ASN A 93 -4.53 -11.07 -10.82
C ASN A 93 -4.11 -9.62 -11.10
N TYR A 94 -4.78 -8.61 -10.51
CA TYR A 94 -4.34 -7.21 -10.64
C TYR A 94 -2.88 -7.02 -10.24
N LEU A 95 -2.48 -7.58 -9.10
CA LEU A 95 -1.09 -7.49 -8.67
C LEU A 95 -0.17 -8.31 -9.56
N LYS A 96 -0.53 -9.55 -9.92
CA LYS A 96 0.30 -10.38 -10.81
C LYS A 96 0.58 -9.68 -12.14
N ASP A 97 -0.46 -9.16 -12.79
CA ASP A 97 -0.35 -8.43 -14.05
C ASP A 97 0.52 -7.19 -13.87
N TYR A 98 0.30 -6.43 -12.80
CA TYR A 98 1.12 -5.26 -12.49
C TYR A 98 2.60 -5.61 -12.31
N ILE A 99 2.93 -6.66 -11.53
CA ILE A 99 4.30 -7.11 -11.28
C ILE A 99 4.98 -7.52 -12.60
N VAL A 100 4.27 -8.28 -13.44
CA VAL A 100 4.78 -8.75 -14.74
C VAL A 100 5.01 -7.58 -15.70
N GLU A 101 4.03 -6.70 -15.87
CA GLU A 101 4.09 -5.55 -16.77
C GLU A 101 5.11 -4.49 -16.36
N ASN A 102 5.49 -4.46 -15.08
CA ASN A 102 6.54 -3.59 -14.56
C ASN A 102 7.89 -4.30 -14.43
N ASN A 103 8.01 -5.56 -14.89
CA ASN A 103 9.23 -6.35 -14.80
C ASN A 103 9.82 -6.36 -13.37
N LEU A 104 8.96 -6.47 -12.35
CA LEU A 104 9.39 -6.55 -10.96
C LEU A 104 9.75 -8.00 -10.62
N LYS A 105 10.94 -8.42 -11.07
CA LYS A 105 11.38 -9.82 -11.06
C LYS A 105 11.93 -10.32 -9.73
N ASP A 106 12.23 -9.42 -8.79
CA ASP A 106 12.96 -9.73 -7.56
C ASP A 106 12.14 -9.47 -6.28
N VAL A 107 10.89 -9.03 -6.42
CA VAL A 107 9.98 -8.76 -5.29
C VAL A 107 9.18 -10.02 -4.95
N LYS A 108 9.17 -10.40 -3.68
CA LYS A 108 8.36 -11.51 -3.14
C LYS A 108 6.97 -10.98 -2.79
N ILE A 109 5.91 -11.74 -3.07
CA ILE A 109 4.53 -11.36 -2.76
C ILE A 109 3.91 -12.40 -1.85
N ARG A 110 3.31 -11.97 -0.75
CA ARG A 110 2.61 -12.81 0.21
C ARG A 110 1.17 -12.37 0.42
N PHE A 111 0.23 -13.25 0.12
CA PHE A 111 -1.19 -13.08 0.39
C PHE A 111 -1.56 -13.79 1.71
N ASN A 112 -1.95 -13.03 2.72
CA ASN A 112 -2.41 -13.52 4.03
C ASN A 112 -1.51 -14.61 4.67
N GLN A 113 -0.19 -14.51 4.49
CA GLN A 113 0.74 -15.54 4.91
C GLN A 113 1.57 -15.08 6.11
N TYR A 114 1.82 -16.00 7.05
CA TYR A 114 2.80 -15.82 8.11
C TYR A 114 3.88 -16.89 7.94
N ALA A 115 5.06 -16.49 7.46
CA ALA A 115 6.13 -17.39 7.09
C ALA A 115 7.49 -16.84 7.58
N PRO A 116 7.70 -16.78 8.90
CA PRO A 116 8.84 -16.07 9.49
C PRO A 116 10.21 -16.63 9.04
N ILE A 117 10.31 -17.95 8.84
CA ILE A 117 11.55 -18.57 8.37
C ILE A 117 11.81 -18.20 6.90
N ASP A 118 10.79 -18.27 6.05
CA ASP A 118 10.93 -17.92 4.64
C ASP A 118 11.18 -16.41 4.45
N ASP A 119 10.59 -15.57 5.30
CA ASP A 119 10.87 -14.12 5.34
C ASP A 119 12.31 -13.82 5.71
N LEU A 120 12.85 -14.61 6.62
CA LEU A 120 14.24 -14.53 7.00
C LEU A 120 15.15 -14.94 5.83
N VAL A 121 14.85 -16.05 5.16
CA VAL A 121 15.57 -16.50 3.96
C VAL A 121 15.48 -15.44 2.85
N GLN A 122 14.31 -14.84 2.66
CA GLN A 122 14.07 -13.77 1.69
C GLN A 122 14.91 -12.52 2.02
N LEU A 123 14.97 -12.11 3.30
CA LEU A 123 15.87 -11.04 3.76
C LEU A 123 17.33 -11.35 3.38
N TRP A 124 17.77 -12.59 3.56
CA TRP A 124 19.11 -13.02 3.14
C TRP A 124 19.31 -12.92 1.62
N ARG A 125 18.35 -13.40 0.82
CA ARG A 125 18.40 -13.43 -0.66
C ARG A 125 18.24 -12.06 -1.34
N ALA A 126 17.72 -11.05 -0.63
CA ALA A 126 17.48 -9.71 -1.18
C ALA A 126 18.80 -8.97 -1.53
N ASP A 127 19.38 -9.28 -2.67
CA ASP A 127 20.64 -8.72 -3.18
C ASP A 127 20.56 -7.20 -3.47
N ASN A 128 19.35 -6.70 -3.68
CA ASN A 128 19.06 -5.29 -3.89
C ASN A 128 19.04 -4.45 -2.59
N VAL A 129 19.31 -5.07 -1.43
CA VAL A 129 19.39 -4.40 -0.13
C VAL A 129 20.83 -4.38 0.39
N HIS A 130 21.32 -3.18 0.72
CA HIS A 130 22.64 -2.94 1.25
C HIS A 130 22.88 -3.75 2.54
N PRO A 131 23.99 -4.49 2.66
CA PRO A 131 24.24 -5.41 3.77
C PRO A 131 24.08 -4.78 5.16
N VAL A 132 24.55 -3.54 5.34
CA VAL A 132 24.41 -2.83 6.63
C VAL A 132 22.95 -2.68 7.03
N LEU A 133 22.07 -2.28 6.12
CA LEU A 133 20.65 -2.09 6.43
C LEU A 133 19.92 -3.43 6.55
N LYS A 134 20.28 -4.41 5.72
CA LYS A 134 19.79 -5.79 5.79
C LYS A 134 20.03 -6.39 7.19
N TYR A 135 21.26 -6.30 7.70
CA TYR A 135 21.66 -6.91 8.97
C TYR A 135 21.41 -6.06 10.22
N THR A 136 20.87 -4.85 10.07
CA THR A 136 20.46 -4.00 11.20
C THR A 136 18.95 -3.83 11.22
N PHE A 137 18.43 -2.86 10.47
CA PHE A 137 17.01 -2.57 10.36
C PHE A 137 16.22 -3.73 9.77
N GLY A 138 16.78 -4.50 8.83
CA GLY A 138 16.13 -5.68 8.26
C GLY A 138 15.89 -6.79 9.27
N ILE A 139 16.91 -7.15 10.07
CA ILE A 139 16.77 -8.15 11.15
C ILE A 139 15.79 -7.66 12.22
N LEU A 140 15.87 -6.38 12.61
CA LEU A 140 14.93 -5.81 13.58
C LEU A 140 13.49 -5.84 13.05
N ASN A 141 13.28 -5.44 11.80
CA ASN A 141 11.96 -5.45 11.16
C ASN A 141 11.41 -6.88 11.03
N TRP A 142 12.27 -7.84 10.67
CA TRP A 142 11.92 -9.26 10.68
C TRP A 142 11.50 -9.74 12.08
N LEU A 143 12.29 -9.44 13.11
CA LEU A 143 11.98 -9.84 14.49
C LEU A 143 10.64 -9.25 14.97
N LEU A 144 10.36 -7.99 14.64
CA LEU A 144 9.07 -7.37 14.93
C LEU A 144 7.92 -8.08 14.21
N GLY A 145 8.11 -8.48 12.95
CA GLY A 145 7.13 -9.27 12.18
C GLY A 145 6.88 -10.67 12.75
N VAL A 146 7.89 -11.28 13.39
CA VAL A 146 7.74 -12.55 14.14
C VAL A 146 6.88 -12.35 15.40
N ILE A 147 7.12 -11.27 16.14
CA ILE A 147 6.43 -10.98 17.41
C ILE A 147 5.01 -10.47 17.17
N ILE A 148 4.80 -9.70 16.09
CA ILE A 148 3.53 -9.10 15.69
C ILE A 148 3.16 -9.63 14.29
N PRO A 149 2.62 -10.86 14.19
CA PRO A 149 2.25 -11.45 12.91
C PRO A 149 1.20 -10.60 12.20
N GLY A 150 1.52 -10.10 11.00
CA GLY A 150 0.56 -9.31 10.23
C GLY A 150 -0.71 -10.08 9.87
N ARG A 151 -0.62 -11.41 9.69
CA ARG A 151 -1.79 -12.29 9.51
C ARG A 151 -2.81 -12.17 10.65
N LEU A 152 -2.38 -11.84 11.86
CA LEU A 152 -3.28 -11.65 13.00
C LEU A 152 -3.55 -10.17 13.29
N PHE A 153 -2.54 -9.30 13.18
CA PHE A 153 -2.61 -7.92 13.66
C PHE A 153 -2.73 -6.86 12.57
N ALA A 154 -2.92 -7.26 11.30
CA ALA A 154 -3.24 -6.32 10.24
C ALA A 154 -4.57 -5.60 10.53
N GLY A 155 -4.53 -4.27 10.38
CA GLY A 155 -5.59 -3.35 10.71
C GLY A 155 -5.68 -2.94 12.18
N LEU A 156 -4.83 -3.49 13.06
CA LEU A 156 -4.64 -3.02 14.45
C LEU A 156 -3.24 -2.44 14.68
N PHE A 157 -2.18 -3.19 14.39
CA PHE A 157 -0.79 -2.75 14.60
C PHE A 157 0.02 -2.65 13.31
N THR A 158 -0.44 -3.29 12.24
CA THR A 158 0.20 -3.31 10.92
C THR A 158 -0.87 -3.28 9.83
N GLY A 159 -0.49 -3.41 8.56
CA GLY A 159 -1.40 -3.45 7.42
C GLY A 159 -0.73 -4.08 6.21
N ASP A 160 -1.38 -3.97 5.06
CA ASP A 160 -0.72 -4.18 3.77
C ASP A 160 0.51 -3.27 3.69
N HIS A 161 1.65 -3.81 3.27
CA HIS A 161 2.87 -3.02 3.16
C HIS A 161 3.93 -3.69 2.28
N TYR A 162 4.70 -2.87 1.59
CA TYR A 162 5.99 -3.22 1.03
C TYR A 162 7.10 -3.06 2.08
N ASN A 163 7.87 -4.13 2.29
CA ASN A 163 9.06 -4.16 3.13
C ASN A 163 10.32 -3.93 2.29
N PRO A 164 10.97 -2.76 2.38
CA PRO A 164 12.15 -2.44 1.58
C PRO A 164 13.41 -3.20 2.01
N TYR A 165 13.40 -3.85 3.17
CA TYR A 165 14.58 -4.55 3.70
C TYR A 165 14.68 -6.00 3.20
N SER A 166 13.55 -6.64 2.87
CA SER A 166 13.50 -7.98 2.29
C SER A 166 13.01 -8.00 0.84
N ASN A 167 12.58 -6.84 0.31
CA ASN A 167 11.90 -6.70 -0.97
C ASN A 167 10.65 -7.60 -1.06
N THR A 168 9.78 -7.49 -0.05
CA THR A 168 8.58 -8.31 0.08
C THR A 168 7.34 -7.43 0.18
N ILE A 169 6.28 -7.77 -0.55
CA ILE A 169 4.94 -7.21 -0.40
C ILE A 169 4.13 -8.16 0.47
N ASN A 170 3.64 -7.68 1.61
CA ASN A 170 2.77 -8.42 2.52
C ASN A 170 1.35 -7.86 2.45
N LEU A 171 0.36 -8.71 2.17
CA LEU A 171 -1.01 -8.30 1.89
C LEU A 171 -2.02 -9.01 2.78
N TYR A 172 -3.02 -8.26 3.23
CA TYR A 172 -4.14 -8.70 4.05
C TYR A 172 -5.52 -8.18 3.57
N SER A 173 -5.56 -7.30 2.55
CA SER A 173 -6.77 -6.67 2.03
C SER A 173 -7.14 -7.08 0.60
N ASP A 174 -8.39 -7.50 0.37
CA ASP A 174 -8.94 -7.81 -0.96
C ASP A 174 -9.34 -6.58 -1.77
N LEU A 175 -8.39 -5.69 -2.06
CA LEU A 175 -8.65 -4.47 -2.82
C LEU A 175 -7.61 -4.27 -3.91
N PRO A 176 -8.01 -4.22 -5.21
CA PRO A 176 -7.09 -3.90 -6.30
C PRO A 176 -6.29 -2.63 -6.06
N SER A 177 -6.92 -1.56 -5.56
CA SER A 177 -6.25 -0.30 -5.25
C SER A 177 -5.12 -0.44 -4.22
N VAL A 178 -5.30 -1.28 -3.20
CA VAL A 178 -4.30 -1.50 -2.13
C VAL A 178 -3.14 -2.35 -2.64
N VAL A 179 -3.43 -3.47 -3.31
CA VAL A 179 -2.35 -4.33 -3.82
C VAL A 179 -1.51 -3.63 -4.89
N LEU A 180 -2.15 -2.81 -5.73
CA LEU A 180 -1.45 -1.97 -6.72
C LEU A 180 -0.62 -0.86 -6.06
N HIS A 181 -1.11 -0.28 -4.97
CA HIS A 181 -0.35 0.70 -4.19
C HIS A 181 0.94 0.06 -3.64
N GLU A 182 0.88 -1.14 -3.05
CA GLU A 182 2.09 -1.84 -2.60
C GLU A 182 3.03 -2.22 -3.76
N GLY A 183 2.45 -2.59 -4.91
CA GLY A 183 3.20 -2.74 -6.17
C GLY A 183 3.91 -1.44 -6.57
N GLY A 184 3.25 -0.29 -6.40
CA GLY A 184 3.78 1.05 -6.62
C GLY A 184 5.00 1.36 -5.77
N HIS A 185 4.99 0.97 -4.49
CA HIS A 185 6.18 1.07 -3.63
C HIS A 185 7.32 0.20 -4.18
N ALA A 186 7.05 -1.06 -4.49
CA ALA A 186 8.06 -1.97 -5.04
C ALA A 186 8.66 -1.41 -6.35
N LYS A 187 7.82 -0.86 -7.23
CA LYS A 187 8.23 -0.21 -8.47
C LYS A 187 9.09 1.03 -8.22
N ASP A 188 8.70 1.89 -7.28
CA ASP A 188 9.49 3.08 -6.97
C ASP A 188 10.89 2.71 -6.48
N PHE A 189 10.99 1.72 -5.58
CA PHE A 189 12.26 1.17 -5.14
C PHE A 189 13.04 0.55 -6.31
N ALA A 190 12.38 -0.21 -7.19
CA ALA A 190 13.04 -0.83 -8.34
C ALA A 190 13.76 0.19 -9.24
N LEU A 191 13.23 1.42 -9.34
CA LEU A 191 13.78 2.50 -10.15
C LEU A 191 14.91 3.30 -9.47
N ARG A 192 15.22 3.06 -8.18
CA ARG A 192 16.27 3.80 -7.47
C ARG A 192 17.64 3.16 -7.63
N LYS A 193 18.67 3.99 -7.84
CA LYS A 193 20.07 3.57 -7.80
C LYS A 193 20.51 3.13 -6.41
N TYR A 194 20.09 3.88 -5.38
CA TYR A 194 20.45 3.62 -3.98
C TYR A 194 19.21 3.22 -3.17
N LYS A 195 18.59 2.10 -3.57
CA LYS A 195 17.31 1.60 -3.01
C LYS A 195 17.31 1.57 -1.49
N SER A 196 18.36 1.02 -0.90
CA SER A 196 18.42 0.81 0.55
C SER A 196 18.59 2.12 1.32
N PHE A 197 19.39 3.07 0.82
CA PHE A 197 19.48 4.39 1.45
C PHE A 197 18.20 5.21 1.26
N TYR A 198 17.47 4.99 0.15
CA TYR A 198 16.16 5.58 -0.05
C TYR A 198 15.15 5.10 1.02
N SER A 199 15.25 3.85 1.51
CA SER A 199 14.38 3.36 2.58
C SER A 199 14.58 4.10 3.90
N LEU A 200 15.78 4.63 4.18
CA LEU A 200 16.02 5.47 5.36
C LEU A 200 15.22 6.79 5.31
N GLY A 201 14.90 7.27 4.11
CA GLY A 201 14.04 8.43 3.92
C GLY A 201 12.64 8.23 4.53
N TYR A 202 12.13 6.99 4.56
CA TYR A 202 10.83 6.68 5.16
C TYR A 202 10.82 6.86 6.68
N ALA A 203 11.99 6.79 7.33
CA ALA A 203 12.13 6.99 8.77
C ALA A 203 12.12 8.48 9.17
N VAL A 204 12.19 9.42 8.21
CA VAL A 204 12.10 10.85 8.49
C VAL A 204 10.67 11.20 8.92
N PRO A 205 10.45 11.76 10.13
CA PRO A 205 9.11 12.06 10.61
C PRO A 205 8.31 12.94 9.63
N ILE A 206 7.05 12.58 9.41
CA ILE A 206 6.04 13.31 8.63
C ILE A 206 6.34 13.36 7.13
N ILE A 207 7.48 13.91 6.70
CA ILE A 207 7.81 14.09 5.27
C ILE A 207 8.26 12.77 4.63
N GLY A 208 8.98 11.94 5.39
CA GLY A 208 9.50 10.64 4.95
C GLY A 208 8.43 9.69 4.40
N PRO A 209 7.30 9.49 5.09
CA PRO A 209 6.23 8.64 4.58
C PRO A 209 5.36 9.31 3.51
N LEU A 210 5.08 10.61 3.60
CA LEU A 210 4.12 11.24 2.68
C LEU A 210 4.55 11.21 1.21
N TYR A 211 5.82 11.46 0.90
CA TYR A 211 6.24 11.46 -0.51
C TYR A 211 6.12 10.08 -1.19
N PRO A 212 6.65 8.98 -0.61
CA PRO A 212 6.48 7.67 -1.21
C PRO A 212 5.03 7.19 -1.27
N GLU A 213 4.24 7.46 -0.23
CA GLU A 213 2.81 7.12 -0.18
C GLU A 213 2.02 7.81 -1.30
N ALA A 214 2.33 9.08 -1.58
CA ALA A 214 1.72 9.81 -2.69
C ALA A 214 2.13 9.22 -4.04
N ARG A 215 3.40 8.78 -4.18
CA ARG A 215 3.88 8.18 -5.43
C ARG A 215 3.27 6.81 -5.70
N ALA A 216 3.18 5.96 -4.68
CA ALA A 216 2.54 4.66 -4.79
C ALA A 216 1.05 4.78 -5.11
N SER A 217 0.35 5.71 -4.45
CA SER A 217 -1.07 5.98 -4.71
C SER A 217 -1.32 6.52 -6.12
N ASP A 218 -0.49 7.47 -6.55
CA ASP A 218 -0.54 8.03 -7.91
C ASP A 218 -0.23 6.98 -8.98
N ASP A 219 0.73 6.07 -8.74
CA ASP A 219 1.04 4.99 -9.68
C ASP A 219 -0.11 3.97 -9.79
N ALA A 220 -0.74 3.60 -8.67
CA ALA A 220 -1.91 2.72 -8.66
C ALA A 220 -3.10 3.32 -9.44
N LEU A 221 -3.41 4.60 -9.21
CA LEU A 221 -4.46 5.32 -9.94
C LEU A 221 -4.16 5.37 -11.45
N ARG A 222 -2.93 5.73 -11.82
CA ARG A 222 -2.53 5.78 -13.24
C ARG A 222 -2.52 4.41 -13.91
N TYR A 223 -2.19 3.34 -13.18
CA TYR A 223 -2.25 1.99 -13.73
C TYR A 223 -3.69 1.59 -14.05
N LEU A 224 -4.62 1.82 -13.11
CA LEU A 224 -6.05 1.56 -13.32
C LEU A 224 -6.59 2.38 -14.50
N ARG A 225 -6.19 3.66 -14.58
CA ARG A 225 -6.56 4.53 -15.70
C ARG A 225 -5.98 4.06 -17.03
N TYR A 226 -4.72 3.61 -17.04
CA TYR A 226 -4.07 3.00 -18.21
C TYR A 226 -4.77 1.72 -18.68
N LYS A 227 -5.28 0.93 -17.73
CA LYS A 227 -6.10 -0.26 -17.99
C LYS A 227 -7.54 0.03 -18.35
N CYS A 228 -7.94 1.30 -18.38
CA CYS A 228 -9.31 1.73 -18.64
C CYS A 228 -10.32 1.10 -17.67
N ASP A 229 -9.87 0.81 -16.44
CA ASP A 229 -10.68 0.23 -15.39
C ASP A 229 -11.26 1.33 -14.50
N LEU A 230 -12.26 2.02 -15.06
CA LEU A 230 -12.92 3.12 -14.38
C LEU A 230 -13.50 2.68 -13.02
N LYS A 231 -14.08 1.47 -12.95
CA LYS A 231 -14.69 0.95 -11.72
C LYS A 231 -13.68 0.92 -10.58
N ASN A 232 -12.53 0.28 -10.78
CA ASN A 232 -11.52 0.20 -9.73
C ASN A 232 -10.77 1.53 -9.53
N GLU A 233 -10.64 2.38 -10.55
CA GLU A 233 -10.10 3.74 -10.39
C GLU A 233 -10.96 4.57 -9.43
N LEU A 234 -12.29 4.56 -9.57
CA LEU A 234 -13.19 5.26 -8.65
C LEU A 234 -13.11 4.71 -7.22
N ILE A 235 -12.99 3.38 -7.06
CA ILE A 235 -12.77 2.75 -5.75
C ILE A 235 -11.42 3.16 -5.16
N ALA A 236 -10.38 3.29 -5.99
CA ALA A 236 -9.06 3.73 -5.58
C ALA A 236 -9.08 5.16 -5.04
N TYR A 237 -9.82 6.09 -5.66
CA TYR A 237 -10.02 7.43 -5.09
C TYR A 237 -10.63 7.41 -3.69
N ARG A 238 -11.64 6.56 -3.47
CA ARG A 238 -12.31 6.40 -2.16
C ARG A 238 -11.45 5.68 -1.11
N THR A 239 -10.40 4.99 -1.52
CA THR A 239 -9.56 4.16 -0.63
C THR A 239 -8.23 4.83 -0.32
N LEU A 240 -7.51 5.28 -1.36
CA LEU A 240 -6.14 5.76 -1.25
C LEU A 240 -6.04 7.17 -0.68
N TYR A 241 -6.98 8.08 -0.98
CA TYR A 241 -7.01 9.42 -0.39
C TYR A 241 -7.22 9.42 1.13
N PRO A 242 -8.24 8.73 1.69
CA PRO A 242 -8.37 8.64 3.13
C PRO A 242 -7.21 7.89 3.79
N ALA A 243 -6.66 6.84 3.15
CA ALA A 243 -5.46 6.16 3.65
C ALA A 243 -4.26 7.12 3.72
N TYR A 244 -3.96 7.82 2.63
CA TYR A 244 -2.91 8.83 2.54
C TYR A 244 -3.04 9.91 3.62
N ALA A 245 -4.26 10.42 3.83
CA ALA A 245 -4.52 11.43 4.84
C ALA A 245 -4.16 10.95 6.26
N THR A 246 -4.29 9.65 6.57
CA THR A 246 -3.88 9.12 7.88
C THR A 246 -2.37 9.27 8.14
N TYR A 247 -1.52 9.27 7.11
CA TYR A 247 -0.07 9.47 7.28
C TYR A 247 0.28 10.91 7.69
N SER A 248 -0.58 11.88 7.40
CA SER A 248 -0.38 13.27 7.82
C SER A 248 -0.57 13.49 9.33
N ALA A 249 -1.24 12.56 10.02
CA ALA A 249 -1.34 12.54 11.48
C ALA A 249 -0.05 12.04 12.16
N GLY A 250 0.93 11.56 11.38
CA GLY A 250 2.23 11.07 11.86
C GLY A 250 2.26 9.56 12.15
N PRO A 251 3.46 8.95 12.24
CA PRO A 251 3.65 7.49 12.32
C PRO A 251 3.09 6.83 13.59
N ILE A 252 2.86 7.60 14.66
CA ILE A 252 2.23 7.12 15.91
C ILE A 252 0.69 7.03 15.78
N PHE A 253 0.11 7.67 14.76
CA PHE A 253 -1.34 7.91 14.63
C PHE A 253 -1.89 7.60 13.22
N SER A 254 -1.15 6.84 12.41
CA SER A 254 -1.58 6.31 11.11
C SER A 254 -2.72 5.29 11.28
N SER A 255 -3.11 4.54 10.25
CA SER A 255 -4.21 3.54 10.31
C SER A 255 -4.13 2.50 11.44
N ALA A 256 -2.98 2.39 12.13
CA ALA A 256 -2.77 1.61 13.36
C ALA A 256 -3.08 2.37 14.69
N GLY A 257 -3.41 3.66 14.65
CA GLY A 257 -3.39 4.59 15.78
C GLY A 257 -4.70 5.32 16.07
N GLY A 258 -5.77 4.58 16.37
CA GLY A 258 -6.94 5.08 17.11
C GLY A 258 -7.70 6.28 16.50
N LEU A 259 -8.36 7.06 17.37
CA LEU A 259 -9.30 8.15 17.00
C LEU A 259 -8.69 9.25 16.11
N ALA A 260 -7.36 9.45 16.15
CA ALA A 260 -6.67 10.45 15.34
C ALA A 260 -6.62 10.05 13.86
N GLY A 261 -6.38 8.78 13.53
CA GLY A 261 -6.44 8.27 12.17
C GLY A 261 -7.85 8.37 11.57
N LEU A 262 -8.89 8.10 12.38
CA LEU A 262 -10.28 8.35 11.99
C LEU A 262 -10.52 9.82 11.64
N ALA A 263 -10.10 10.75 12.50
CA ALA A 263 -10.25 12.18 12.24
C ALA A 263 -9.48 12.65 10.99
N ALA A 264 -8.23 12.19 10.83
CA ALA A 264 -7.39 12.53 9.69
C ALA A 264 -7.93 11.97 8.36
N SER A 265 -8.60 10.82 8.38
CA SER A 265 -9.21 10.23 7.18
C SER A 265 -10.39 11.05 6.62
N VAL A 266 -11.08 11.85 7.45
CA VAL A 266 -12.28 12.60 7.03
C VAL A 266 -11.97 13.58 5.89
N PRO A 267 -10.96 14.47 6.00
CA PRO A 267 -10.50 15.27 4.87
C PRO A 267 -10.15 14.46 3.62
N GLY A 268 -9.48 13.31 3.80
CA GLY A 268 -9.11 12.43 2.70
C GLY A 268 -10.33 11.82 1.99
N HIS A 269 -11.35 11.40 2.73
CA HIS A 269 -12.64 10.97 2.17
C HIS A 269 -13.27 12.08 1.34
N ILE A 270 -13.37 13.30 1.88
CA ILE A 270 -13.97 14.46 1.18
C ILE A 270 -13.24 14.72 -0.14
N VAL A 271 -11.91 14.82 -0.12
CA VAL A 271 -11.12 15.07 -1.33
C VAL A 271 -11.23 13.90 -2.31
N GLY A 272 -11.18 12.66 -1.82
CA GLY A 272 -11.35 11.44 -2.62
C GLY A 272 -12.68 11.43 -3.38
N TYR A 273 -13.80 11.71 -2.70
CA TYR A 273 -15.13 11.80 -3.33
C TYR A 273 -15.22 12.94 -4.37
N ILE A 274 -14.64 14.11 -4.08
CA ILE A 274 -14.62 15.22 -5.05
C ILE A 274 -13.86 14.82 -6.31
N LYS A 275 -12.70 14.17 -6.16
CA LYS A 275 -11.87 13.72 -7.27
C LYS A 275 -12.56 12.62 -8.06
N GLU A 276 -13.10 11.61 -7.38
CA GLU A 276 -13.91 10.56 -8.00
C GLU A 276 -15.02 11.14 -8.88
N LYS A 277 -15.82 12.09 -8.36
CA LYS A 277 -16.90 12.73 -9.13
C LYS A 277 -16.43 13.57 -10.31
N LYS A 278 -15.19 14.04 -10.29
CA LYS A 278 -14.56 14.69 -11.44
C LYS A 278 -14.19 13.64 -12.51
N ILE A 279 -13.53 12.55 -12.10
CA ILE A 279 -13.07 11.49 -13.01
C ILE A 279 -14.22 10.70 -13.63
N GLU A 280 -15.29 10.45 -12.88
CA GLU A 280 -16.51 9.78 -13.38
C GLU A 280 -17.11 10.49 -14.62
N LYS A 281 -16.85 11.79 -14.77
CA LYS A 281 -17.35 12.61 -15.89
C LYS A 281 -16.31 12.84 -16.98
N GLU A 282 -15.07 12.38 -16.77
CA GLU A 282 -13.97 12.62 -17.69
C GLU A 282 -13.94 11.50 -18.75
N GLU A 283 -14.04 11.87 -20.03
CA GLU A 283 -13.80 10.93 -21.12
C GLU A 283 -12.29 10.80 -21.36
N ILE A 284 -11.79 9.57 -21.40
CA ILE A 284 -10.38 9.27 -21.72
C ILE A 284 -10.33 8.80 -23.18
N PRO A 285 -9.76 9.59 -24.11
CA PRO A 285 -9.74 9.24 -25.53
C PRO A 285 -9.12 7.87 -25.81
N GLU A 286 -8.04 7.51 -25.11
CA GLU A 286 -7.38 6.21 -25.28
C GLU A 286 -8.31 5.04 -24.92
N CYS A 287 -9.10 5.17 -23.85
CA CYS A 287 -10.05 4.13 -23.43
C CYS A 287 -11.24 4.02 -24.38
N LYS A 288 -11.72 5.16 -24.88
CA LYS A 288 -12.79 5.18 -25.89
C LYS A 288 -12.37 4.49 -27.18
N LEU A 289 -11.15 4.74 -27.65
CA LEU A 289 -10.60 4.07 -28.82
C LEU A 289 -10.48 2.55 -28.61
N LEU A 290 -10.04 2.11 -27.42
CA LEU A 290 -9.98 0.68 -27.09
C LEU A 290 -11.37 0.04 -27.11
N ASP A 291 -12.37 0.69 -26.50
CA ASP A 291 -13.76 0.21 -26.51
C ASP A 291 -14.34 0.14 -27.93
N GLU A 292 -14.00 1.10 -28.80
CA GLU A 292 -14.39 1.10 -30.22
C GLU A 292 -13.70 -0.02 -31.00
N MET A 293 -12.44 -0.34 -30.71
CA MET A 293 -11.70 -1.45 -31.35
C MET A 293 -12.18 -2.83 -30.91
N MET A 294 -12.81 -2.94 -29.73
CA MET A 294 -13.33 -4.19 -29.18
C MET A 294 -14.77 -4.52 -29.62
N LYS A 295 -15.46 -3.58 -30.27
CA LYS A 295 -16.81 -3.76 -30.83
C LYS A 295 -16.75 -4.23 -32.28
#